data_AF-A0A662CH58-F1
#
_entry.id   AF-A0A662CH58-F1
#
_cell.length_a   1.000
_cell.length_b   1.000
_cell.length_c   1.000
_cell.angle_alpha   90.00
_cell.angle_beta   90.00
_cell.angle_gamma   90.00
#
_symmetry.space_group_name_H-M   'P 1'
#
loop_
_entity.id
_entity.type
_entity.pdbx_description
1 polymer ?
#
loop_
_entity_poly.entity_id
_entity_poly.type
_entity_poly.pdbx_seq_one_letter_code
_entity_poly.pdbx_strand_id
1 'polypeptide(L)'
;MGMGAADVVPGVSGGTIAFITGIYEELINSIKGINLKAIKLFFTGRWISFWKQINGNFLLAVFAGIAISVLSLAKVLEYLLENKPILIWSFFFGLVLASSYVVSRKITRWQYPKVIALVAGIGIAFYITSVTPTTTTDASWFVILSGGLASCAMILPGISGSFILLLLGKYSFALHAVN
;
A
#
# COMPACT_ATOMS: atom_id res chain seq x y z
N MET A 1 -9.93 -3.74 9.10
CA MET A 1 -10.19 -2.31 8.83
C MET A 1 -8.95 -1.44 8.98
N GLY A 2 -8.22 -1.48 10.13
CA GLY A 2 -7.03 -0.63 10.34
C GLY A 2 -5.95 -0.75 9.25
N MET A 3 -5.61 -1.96 8.83
CA MET A 3 -4.70 -2.20 7.70
C MET A 3 -5.21 -1.58 6.39
N GLY A 4 -6.50 -1.76 6.06
CA GLY A 4 -7.10 -1.21 4.84
C GLY A 4 -7.18 0.32 4.84
N ALA A 5 -7.45 0.94 5.98
CA ALA A 5 -7.45 2.40 6.06
C ALA A 5 -6.04 2.97 5.85
N ALA A 6 -5.02 2.30 6.41
CA ALA A 6 -3.63 2.66 6.20
C ALA A 6 -3.17 2.47 4.75
N ASP A 7 -3.66 1.46 4.03
CA ASP A 7 -3.28 1.22 2.63
C ASP A 7 -3.85 2.26 1.67
N VAL A 8 -5.01 2.84 1.96
CA VAL A 8 -5.62 3.89 1.13
C VAL A 8 -4.91 5.22 1.30
N VAL A 9 -4.38 5.52 2.49
CA VAL A 9 -3.77 6.83 2.81
C VAL A 9 -2.29 6.87 2.42
N PRO A 10 -1.87 7.76 1.50
CA PRO A 10 -0.46 7.92 1.14
C PRO A 10 0.40 8.30 2.34
N GLY A 11 1.55 7.65 2.47
CA GLY A 11 2.50 7.91 3.57
C GLY A 11 2.28 7.05 4.82
N VAL A 12 1.25 6.20 4.83
CA VAL A 12 1.03 5.13 5.81
C VAL A 12 1.16 3.78 5.09
N SER A 13 1.73 2.76 5.75
CA SER A 13 1.92 1.42 5.18
C SER A 13 1.03 0.41 5.89
N GLY A 14 0.09 -0.22 5.17
CA GLY A 14 -0.75 -1.28 5.73
C GLY A 14 0.07 -2.50 6.15
N GLY A 15 1.15 -2.84 5.43
CA GLY A 15 2.11 -3.87 5.84
C GLY A 15 2.77 -3.58 7.20
N THR A 16 3.07 -2.31 7.51
CA THR A 16 3.54 -1.92 8.85
C THR A 16 2.45 -2.08 9.90
N ILE A 17 1.20 -1.71 9.60
CA ILE A 17 0.08 -1.93 10.53
C ILE A 17 -0.13 -3.43 10.79
N ALA A 18 -0.07 -4.26 9.75
CA ALA A 18 -0.15 -5.71 9.87
C ALA A 18 0.97 -6.27 10.76
N PHE A 19 2.18 -5.71 10.63
CA PHE A 19 3.32 -6.12 11.45
C PHE A 19 3.15 -5.73 12.92
N ILE A 20 2.77 -4.48 13.20
CA ILE A 20 2.57 -4.00 14.58
C ILE A 20 1.39 -4.70 15.26
N THR A 21 0.35 -5.04 14.51
CA THR A 21 -0.82 -5.76 15.03
C THR A 21 -0.61 -7.28 15.14
N GLY A 22 0.56 -7.79 14.71
CA GLY A 22 0.93 -9.21 14.82
C GLY A 22 0.31 -10.13 13.76
N ILE A 23 -0.47 -9.60 12.81
CA ILE A 23 -1.15 -10.39 11.77
C ILE A 23 -0.29 -10.60 10.51
N TYR A 24 0.88 -9.96 10.41
CA TYR A 24 1.72 -9.98 9.21
C TYR A 24 2.21 -11.38 8.82
N GLU A 25 2.77 -12.13 9.77
CA GLU A 25 3.24 -13.50 9.52
C GLU A 25 2.09 -14.42 9.09
N GLU A 26 0.94 -14.30 9.72
CA GLU A 26 -0.26 -15.06 9.36
C GLU A 26 -0.74 -14.70 7.95
N LEU A 27 -0.71 -13.42 7.58
CA LEU A 27 -1.05 -12.95 6.23
C LEU A 27 -0.12 -13.53 5.17
N ILE A 28 1.20 -13.43 5.35
CA ILE A 28 2.17 -13.95 4.40
C ILE A 28 2.04 -15.47 4.26
N ASN A 29 1.88 -16.19 5.37
CA ASN A 29 1.71 -17.64 5.34
C ASN A 29 0.39 -18.06 4.67
N SER A 30 -0.69 -17.31 4.89
CA SER A 30 -2.00 -17.55 4.26
C SER A 30 -1.93 -17.32 2.75
N ILE A 31 -1.27 -16.24 2.31
CA ILE A 31 -1.01 -15.96 0.87
C ILE A 31 -0.15 -17.07 0.26
N LYS A 32 0.93 -17.49 0.93
CA LYS A 32 1.78 -18.61 0.49
C LYS A 32 1.02 -19.95 0.42
N GLY A 33 -0.05 -20.10 1.20
CA GLY A 33 -0.97 -21.22 1.14
C GLY A 33 -1.71 -21.35 -0.20
N ILE A 34 -1.82 -20.25 -0.96
CA ILE A 34 -2.37 -20.21 -2.32
C ILE A 34 -1.32 -20.73 -3.30
N ASN A 35 -1.18 -22.05 -3.36
CA ASN A 35 -0.23 -22.74 -4.21
C ASN A 35 -0.93 -23.74 -5.15
N LEU A 36 -0.16 -24.48 -5.96
CA LEU A 36 -0.68 -25.49 -6.89
C LEU A 36 -1.60 -26.52 -6.22
N LYS A 37 -1.35 -26.87 -4.95
CA LYS A 37 -2.21 -27.79 -4.18
C LYS A 37 -3.55 -27.15 -3.86
N ALA A 38 -3.58 -25.89 -3.43
CA ALA A 38 -4.82 -25.16 -3.20
C ALA A 38 -5.64 -25.05 -4.50
N ILE A 39 -4.99 -24.70 -5.62
CA ILE A 39 -5.63 -24.64 -6.94
C ILE A 39 -6.22 -26.00 -7.32
N LYS A 40 -5.48 -27.10 -7.14
CA LYS A 40 -5.98 -28.45 -7.38
C LYS A 40 -7.19 -28.80 -6.48
N LEU A 41 -7.16 -28.44 -5.20
CA LEU A 41 -8.27 -28.66 -4.27
C LEU A 41 -9.53 -27.89 -4.69
N PHE A 42 -9.37 -26.67 -5.20
CA PHE A 42 -10.46 -25.84 -5.73
C PHE A 42 -11.12 -26.51 -6.94
N PHE A 43 -10.34 -26.87 -7.97
CA PHE A 43 -10.88 -27.48 -9.20
C PHE A 43 -11.39 -28.93 -9.02
N THR A 44 -10.97 -29.62 -7.96
CA THR A 44 -11.49 -30.96 -7.61
C THR A 44 -12.75 -30.91 -6.73
N GLY A 45 -13.31 -29.72 -6.48
CA GLY A 45 -14.54 -29.55 -5.70
C GLY A 45 -14.36 -29.74 -4.19
N ARG A 46 -13.12 -29.80 -3.68
CA ARG A 46 -12.82 -29.98 -2.25
C ARG A 46 -12.75 -28.64 -1.53
N TRP A 47 -13.84 -27.88 -1.58
CA TRP A 47 -13.93 -26.48 -1.10
C TRP A 47 -13.54 -26.30 0.37
N ILE A 48 -13.96 -27.22 1.25
CA ILE A 48 -13.63 -27.16 2.69
C ILE A 48 -12.11 -27.32 2.90
N SER A 49 -11.49 -28.26 2.20
CA SER A 49 -10.04 -28.50 2.29
C SER A 49 -9.25 -27.36 1.66
N PHE A 50 -9.73 -26.78 0.58
CA PHE A 50 -9.19 -25.56 -0.01
C PHE A 50 -9.23 -24.40 1.00
N TRP A 51 -10.39 -24.15 1.60
CA TRP A 51 -10.58 -23.07 2.56
C TRP A 51 -9.65 -23.17 3.77
N LYS A 52 -9.47 -24.38 4.31
CA LYS A 52 -8.51 -24.64 5.39
C LYS A 52 -7.06 -24.45 4.93
N GLN A 53 -6.71 -24.88 3.72
CA GLN A 53 -5.35 -24.80 3.17
C GLN A 53 -4.84 -23.36 3.00
N ILE A 54 -5.74 -22.42 2.69
CA ILE A 54 -5.38 -20.99 2.48
C ILE A 54 -5.64 -20.11 3.70
N ASN A 55 -6.09 -20.68 4.83
CA ASN A 55 -6.61 -19.93 5.98
C ASN A 55 -7.71 -18.93 5.56
N GLY A 56 -8.75 -19.45 4.89
CA GLY A 56 -9.76 -18.64 4.22
C GLY A 56 -10.54 -17.71 5.15
N ASN A 57 -10.76 -18.09 6.42
CA ASN A 57 -11.43 -17.22 7.40
C ASN A 57 -10.60 -15.96 7.67
N PHE A 58 -9.30 -16.12 7.88
CA PHE A 58 -8.38 -15.01 8.10
C PHE A 58 -8.31 -14.12 6.85
N LEU A 59 -8.08 -14.70 5.68
CA LEU A 59 -8.01 -13.93 4.43
C LEU A 59 -9.31 -13.19 4.16
N LEU A 60 -10.47 -13.84 4.35
CA LEU A 60 -11.77 -13.19 4.19
C LEU A 60 -11.94 -12.02 5.15
N ALA A 61 -11.56 -12.17 6.43
CA ALA A 61 -11.65 -11.08 7.40
C ALA A 61 -10.74 -9.90 7.03
N VAL A 62 -9.50 -10.16 6.58
CA VAL A 62 -8.56 -9.13 6.15
C VAL A 62 -9.07 -8.44 4.87
N PHE A 63 -9.40 -9.20 3.83
CA PHE A 63 -9.87 -8.65 2.55
C PHE A 63 -11.20 -7.91 2.70
N ALA A 64 -12.16 -8.44 3.46
CA ALA A 64 -13.40 -7.71 3.77
C ALA A 64 -13.09 -6.43 4.54
N GLY A 65 -12.18 -6.50 5.51
CA GLY A 65 -11.72 -5.33 6.24
C GLY A 65 -11.02 -4.27 5.37
N ILE A 66 -10.30 -4.68 4.33
CA ILE A 66 -9.68 -3.78 3.34
C ILE A 66 -10.77 -3.20 2.44
N ALA A 67 -11.63 -4.03 1.86
CA ALA A 67 -12.71 -3.60 0.97
C ALA A 67 -13.64 -2.59 1.66
N ILE A 68 -14.06 -2.85 2.90
CA ILE A 68 -14.88 -1.91 3.67
C ILE A 68 -14.13 -0.58 3.88
N SER A 69 -12.85 -0.63 4.25
CA SER A 69 -12.06 0.59 4.42
C SER A 69 -11.91 1.36 3.12
N VAL A 70 -11.59 0.70 2.00
CA VAL A 70 -11.45 1.36 0.69
C VAL A 70 -12.77 1.98 0.27
N LEU A 71 -13.88 1.23 0.25
CA LEU A 71 -15.18 1.74 -0.20
C LEU A 71 -15.73 2.87 0.67
N SER A 72 -15.43 2.85 1.98
CA SER A 72 -15.86 3.92 2.90
C SER A 72 -14.97 5.15 2.81
N LEU A 73 -13.65 4.99 2.74
CA LEU A 73 -12.72 6.12 2.69
C LEU A 73 -12.59 6.73 1.29
N ALA A 74 -12.78 5.96 0.22
CA ALA A 74 -12.55 6.41 -1.15
C ALA A 74 -13.43 7.62 -1.49
N LYS A 75 -14.72 7.60 -1.16
CA LYS A 75 -15.64 8.74 -1.37
C LYS A 75 -15.24 9.98 -0.59
N VAL A 76 -14.80 9.80 0.66
CA VAL A 76 -14.35 10.89 1.52
C VAL A 76 -13.06 11.51 0.96
N LEU A 77 -12.12 10.68 0.53
CA LEU A 77 -10.84 11.13 -0.02
C LEU A 77 -11.00 11.79 -1.38
N GLU A 78 -11.84 11.25 -2.26
CA GLU A 78 -12.20 11.89 -3.54
C GLU A 78 -12.78 13.28 -3.29
N TYR A 79 -13.81 13.37 -2.42
CA TYR A 79 -14.40 14.66 -2.05
C TYR A 79 -13.35 15.65 -1.50
N LEU A 80 -12.45 15.21 -0.63
CA LEU A 80 -11.42 16.07 -0.04
C LEU A 80 -10.34 16.47 -1.07
N LEU A 81 -9.99 15.61 -2.01
CA LEU A 81 -9.07 15.93 -3.09
C LEU A 81 -9.64 16.98 -4.04
N GLU A 82 -10.93 16.91 -4.35
CA GLU A 82 -11.61 17.87 -5.22
C GLU A 82 -11.88 19.20 -4.50
N ASN A 83 -12.39 19.16 -3.27
CA ASN A 83 -12.93 20.34 -2.60
C ASN A 83 -11.93 21.01 -1.63
N LYS A 84 -10.95 20.25 -1.12
CA LYS A 84 -9.96 20.70 -0.12
C LYS A 84 -8.53 20.20 -0.41
N PRO A 85 -8.03 20.35 -1.66
CA PRO A 85 -6.75 19.76 -2.07
C PRO A 85 -5.58 20.20 -1.19
N ILE A 86 -5.49 21.49 -0.86
CA ILE A 86 -4.38 22.02 -0.04
C ILE A 86 -4.34 21.33 1.33
N LEU A 87 -5.50 21.10 1.96
CA LEU A 87 -5.56 20.45 3.27
C LEU A 87 -5.15 18.99 3.20
N ILE A 88 -5.65 18.23 2.22
CA ILE A 88 -5.36 16.80 2.13
C ILE A 88 -3.91 16.53 1.72
N TRP A 89 -3.36 17.34 0.80
CA TRP A 89 -1.94 17.26 0.44
C TRP A 89 -1.04 17.65 1.62
N SER A 90 -1.39 18.68 2.38
CA SER A 90 -0.67 19.05 3.61
C SER A 90 -0.73 17.94 4.66
N PHE A 91 -1.87 17.27 4.78
CA PHE A 91 -2.05 16.14 5.69
C PHE A 91 -1.17 14.95 5.29
N PHE A 92 -1.18 14.54 4.01
CA PHE A 92 -0.31 13.47 3.51
C PHE A 92 1.17 13.81 3.69
N PHE A 93 1.56 15.06 3.40
CA PHE A 93 2.93 15.53 3.63
C PHE A 93 3.32 15.42 5.11
N GLY A 94 2.43 15.85 6.02
CA GLY A 94 2.62 15.71 7.46
C GLY A 94 2.79 14.25 7.90
N LEU A 95 2.00 13.32 7.35
CA LEU A 95 2.13 11.88 7.61
C LEU A 95 3.48 11.33 7.13
N VAL A 96 3.92 11.71 5.92
CA VAL A 96 5.23 11.31 5.40
C VAL A 96 6.35 11.82 6.30
N LEU A 97 6.32 13.10 6.69
CA LEU A 97 7.30 13.68 7.62
C LEU A 97 7.31 12.97 8.99
N ALA A 98 6.13 12.70 9.56
CA ALA A 98 6.01 11.99 10.83
C ALA A 98 6.57 10.55 10.73
N SER A 99 6.24 9.83 9.65
CA SER A 99 6.77 8.49 9.37
C SER A 99 8.30 8.52 9.22
N SER A 100 8.85 9.47 8.45
CA SER A 100 10.30 9.65 8.32
C SER A 100 10.96 9.98 9.66
N TYR A 101 10.33 10.81 10.50
CA TYR A 101 10.82 11.12 11.84
C TYR A 101 10.86 9.86 12.73
N VAL A 102 9.78 9.07 12.77
CA VAL A 102 9.72 7.83 13.56
C VAL A 102 10.78 6.83 13.10
N VAL A 103 11.00 6.69 11.79
CA VAL A 103 12.06 5.83 11.24
C VAL A 103 13.44 6.36 11.64
N SER A 104 13.66 7.69 11.58
CA SER A 104 14.93 8.31 11.99
C SER A 104 15.29 8.02 13.45
N ARG A 105 14.31 7.91 14.35
CA ARG A 105 14.50 7.59 15.77
C ARG A 105 14.98 6.15 16.02
N LYS A 106 14.77 5.24 15.08
CA LYS A 106 15.32 3.87 15.14
C LYS A 106 16.81 3.82 14.77
N ILE A 107 17.34 4.89 14.19
CA ILE A 107 18.76 5.01 13.85
C ILE A 107 19.53 5.45 15.11
N THR A 108 20.14 4.48 15.81
CA THR A 108 20.88 4.73 17.07
C THR A 108 22.14 5.55 16.91
N ARG A 109 22.82 5.48 15.75
CA ARG A 109 24.02 6.26 15.44
C ARG A 109 24.00 6.74 14.01
N TRP A 110 24.16 8.04 13.81
CA TRP A 110 24.36 8.67 12.51
C TRP A 110 25.84 8.61 12.15
N GLN A 111 26.18 7.64 11.31
CA GLN A 111 27.52 7.50 10.76
C GLN A 111 27.54 8.03 9.32
N TYR A 112 28.72 8.40 8.84
CA TYR A 112 28.94 8.89 7.48
C TYR A 112 28.18 8.11 6.39
N PRO A 113 28.19 6.76 6.37
CA PRO A 113 27.46 5.99 5.36
C PRO A 113 25.95 6.22 5.37
N LYS A 114 25.35 6.39 6.55
CA LYS A 114 23.89 6.63 6.68
C LYS A 114 23.50 8.02 6.24
N VAL A 115 24.35 9.01 6.51
CA VAL A 115 24.15 10.39 6.03
C VAL A 115 24.25 10.44 4.51
N ILE A 116 25.26 9.77 3.93
CA ILE A 116 25.39 9.65 2.46
C ILE A 116 24.16 8.97 1.88
N ALA A 117 23.69 7.87 2.46
CA ALA A 117 22.48 7.18 2.00
C ALA A 117 21.22 8.06 2.08
N LEU A 118 21.08 8.87 3.14
CA LEU A 118 19.98 9.82 3.29
C LEU A 118 20.02 10.89 2.19
N VAL A 119 21.17 11.53 1.97
CA VAL A 119 21.34 12.56 0.95
C VAL A 119 21.13 11.97 -0.45
N ALA A 120 21.67 10.79 -0.72
CA ALA A 120 21.44 10.07 -1.97
C ALA A 120 19.95 9.74 -2.17
N GLY A 121 19.27 9.27 -1.13
CA GLY A 121 17.83 8.98 -1.16
C GLY A 121 16.99 10.22 -1.45
N ILE A 122 17.30 11.35 -0.82
CA ILE A 122 16.66 12.65 -1.12
C ILE A 122 16.91 13.06 -2.57
N GLY A 123 18.15 12.93 -3.04
CA GLY A 123 18.50 13.24 -4.44
C GLY A 123 17.76 12.37 -5.45
N ILE A 124 17.66 11.06 -5.20
CA ILE A 124 16.90 10.12 -6.03
C ILE A 124 15.42 10.47 -6.01
N ALA A 125 14.83 10.72 -4.84
CA ALA A 125 13.42 11.08 -4.72
C ALA A 125 13.12 12.40 -5.46
N PHE A 126 13.98 13.40 -5.33
CA PHE A 126 13.88 14.67 -6.04
C PHE A 126 13.97 14.46 -7.57
N TYR A 127 14.95 13.67 -8.03
CA TYR A 127 15.10 13.35 -9.44
C TYR A 127 13.85 12.66 -9.98
N ILE A 128 13.39 11.60 -9.34
CA ILE A 128 12.16 10.88 -9.72
C ILE A 128 10.98 11.84 -9.82
N THR A 129 10.77 12.68 -8.80
CA THR A 129 9.65 13.64 -8.79
C THR A 129 9.78 14.68 -9.90
N SER A 130 11.00 15.11 -10.23
CA SER A 130 11.25 16.10 -11.29
C SER A 130 11.04 15.56 -12.71
N VAL A 131 11.27 14.26 -12.93
CA VAL A 131 11.08 13.61 -14.23
C VAL A 131 9.71 12.96 -14.37
N THR A 132 8.93 12.87 -13.29
CA THR A 132 7.59 12.30 -13.31
C THR A 132 6.66 13.23 -14.10
N PRO A 133 6.01 12.73 -15.16
CA PRO A 133 5.05 13.53 -15.91
C PRO A 133 3.87 13.95 -15.02
N THR A 134 3.46 15.22 -15.10
CA THR A 134 2.25 15.74 -14.44
C THR A 134 0.97 15.04 -14.92
N THR A 135 1.00 14.45 -16.12
CA THR A 135 -0.06 13.61 -16.67
C THR A 135 0.54 12.30 -17.19
N THR A 136 0.17 11.18 -16.57
CA THR A 136 0.58 9.84 -17.02
C THR A 136 -0.56 9.16 -17.79
N THR A 137 -0.23 8.30 -18.75
CA THR A 137 -1.23 7.67 -19.63
C THR A 137 -2.25 6.83 -18.84
N ASP A 138 -3.52 6.88 -19.26
CA ASP A 138 -4.59 6.01 -18.73
C ASP A 138 -4.71 4.69 -19.49
N ALA A 139 -3.76 4.39 -20.38
CA ALA A 139 -3.73 3.11 -21.09
C ALA A 139 -3.67 1.95 -20.10
N SER A 140 -4.46 0.90 -20.35
CA SER A 140 -4.64 -0.22 -19.42
C SER A 140 -3.32 -0.89 -19.01
N TRP A 141 -2.33 -0.96 -19.90
CA TRP A 141 -1.01 -1.52 -19.60
C TRP A 141 -0.29 -0.75 -18.49
N PHE A 142 -0.41 0.58 -18.46
CA PHE A 142 0.25 1.43 -17.47
C PHE A 142 -0.49 1.37 -16.12
N VAL A 143 -1.83 1.30 -16.17
CA VAL A 143 -2.67 1.10 -14.98
C VAL A 143 -2.36 -0.23 -14.32
N ILE A 144 -2.28 -1.32 -15.09
CA ILE A 144 -1.92 -2.66 -14.59
C ILE A 144 -0.50 -2.65 -14.00
N LEU A 145 0.46 -2.02 -14.69
CA LEU A 145 1.84 -1.92 -14.19
C LEU A 145 1.89 -1.14 -12.87
N SER A 146 1.20 -0.01 -12.79
CA SER A 146 1.14 0.83 -11.59
C SER A 146 0.49 0.09 -10.42
N GLY A 147 -0.63 -0.60 -10.67
CA GLY A 147 -1.31 -1.43 -9.67
C GLY A 147 -0.45 -2.61 -9.22
N GLY A 148 0.30 -3.24 -10.13
CA GLY A 148 1.25 -4.31 -9.81
C GLY A 148 2.37 -3.83 -8.90
N LEU A 149 3.02 -2.70 -9.23
CA LEU A 149 4.06 -2.10 -8.40
C LEU A 149 3.52 -1.70 -7.01
N ALA A 150 2.35 -1.08 -6.98
CA ALA A 150 1.69 -0.70 -5.73
C ALA A 150 1.35 -1.92 -4.86
N SER A 151 0.88 -3.01 -5.46
CA SER A 151 0.56 -4.27 -4.76
C SER A 151 1.81 -4.90 -4.15
N CYS A 152 2.94 -4.92 -4.89
CA CYS A 152 4.23 -5.37 -4.36
C CYS A 152 4.67 -4.52 -3.17
N ALA A 153 4.47 -3.20 -3.24
CA ALA A 153 4.78 -2.28 -2.16
C ALA A 153 3.88 -2.47 -0.93
N MET A 154 2.60 -2.78 -1.10
CA MET A 154 1.65 -3.00 0.01
C MET A 154 1.99 -4.22 0.88
N ILE A 155 2.60 -5.25 0.28
CA ILE A 155 3.01 -6.46 1.01
C ILE A 155 4.24 -6.16 1.89
N LEU A 156 5.16 -5.31 1.45
CA LEU A 156 6.40 -5.04 2.18
C LEU A 156 6.18 -4.02 3.31
N PRO A 157 6.48 -4.37 4.58
CA PRO A 157 6.38 -3.43 5.69
C PRO A 157 7.27 -2.21 5.46
N GLY A 158 6.69 -1.02 5.57
CA GLY A 158 7.41 0.25 5.49
C GLY A 158 7.41 0.90 4.12
N ILE A 159 6.84 0.25 3.09
CA ILE A 159 6.56 0.88 1.79
C ILE A 159 5.04 1.07 1.67
N SER A 160 4.62 2.24 1.18
CA SER A 160 3.20 2.60 1.01
C SER A 160 2.81 2.47 -0.46
N GLY A 161 1.91 1.54 -0.79
CA GLY A 161 1.47 1.35 -2.18
C GLY A 161 0.66 2.52 -2.73
N SER A 162 -0.16 3.17 -1.89
CA SER A 162 -0.87 4.41 -2.25
C SER A 162 0.11 5.55 -2.56
N PHE A 163 1.26 5.62 -1.87
CA PHE A 163 2.33 6.56 -2.23
C PHE A 163 2.97 6.23 -3.58
N ILE A 164 3.17 4.94 -3.91
CA ILE A 164 3.63 4.54 -5.25
C ILE A 164 2.62 4.97 -6.33
N LEU A 165 1.32 4.75 -6.12
CA LEU A 165 0.29 5.22 -7.06
C LEU A 165 0.27 6.74 -7.20
N LEU A 166 0.56 7.47 -6.12
CA LEU A 166 0.66 8.93 -6.11
C LEU A 166 1.85 9.38 -6.96
N LEU A 167 3.04 8.78 -6.77
CA LEU A 167 4.22 9.04 -7.59
C LEU A 167 4.00 8.69 -9.07
N LEU A 168 3.18 7.69 -9.38
CA LEU A 168 2.85 7.32 -10.77
C LEU A 168 1.69 8.14 -11.36
N GLY A 169 1.11 9.07 -10.60
CA GLY A 169 -0.04 9.89 -11.02
C GLY A 169 -1.34 9.09 -11.20
N LYS A 170 -1.43 7.87 -10.66
CA LYS A 170 -2.61 6.98 -10.76
C LYS A 170 -3.44 6.92 -9.48
N TYR A 171 -3.06 7.64 -8.43
CA TYR A 171 -3.81 7.63 -7.17
C TYR A 171 -5.26 8.14 -7.31
N SER A 172 -5.46 9.32 -7.90
CA SER A 172 -6.82 9.86 -8.14
C SER A 172 -7.60 8.95 -9.09
N PHE A 173 -6.97 8.48 -10.17
CA PHE A 173 -7.58 7.54 -11.11
C PHE A 173 -8.09 6.28 -10.41
N ALA A 174 -7.30 5.70 -9.51
CA ALA A 174 -7.69 4.51 -8.74
C ALA A 174 -8.83 4.80 -7.75
N LEU A 175 -8.87 5.98 -7.13
CA LEU A 175 -9.98 6.38 -6.25
C LEU A 175 -11.28 6.54 -7.03
N HIS A 176 -11.27 7.28 -8.15
CA HIS A 176 -12.44 7.44 -9.02
C HIS A 176 -12.97 6.10 -9.54
N ALA A 177 -12.09 5.15 -9.87
CA ALA A 177 -12.49 3.84 -10.39
C ALA A 177 -13.21 2.95 -9.36
N VAL A 178 -13.09 3.26 -8.06
CA VAL A 178 -13.67 2.46 -6.97
C VAL A 178 -14.95 3.08 -6.41
N ASN A 179 -15.25 4.34 -6.74
CA ASN A 179 -16.44 5.07 -6.29
C ASN A 179 -17.61 4.96 -7.27
#